data_AF-A0A229S1J0-F1
#
_entry.id   AF-A0A229S1J0-F1
#
_cell.length_a   1.000
_cell.length_b   1.000
_cell.length_c   1.000
_cell.angle_alpha   90.00
_cell.angle_beta   90.00
_cell.angle_gamma   90.00
#
_symmetry.space_group_name_H-M   'P 1'
#
loop_
_entity.id
_entity.type
_entity.pdbx_description
1 polymer ?
#
loop_
_entity_poly.entity_id
_entity_poly.type
_entity_poly.pdbx_seq_one_letter_code
_entity_poly.pdbx_strand_id
1 'polypeptide(L)' 'MSPNENWREFVLAHVDGGALDGVVTRVLPFGAFVEVAQGMEGLLPTVGGTGPLTAGAAVSVRLDKLDVQNRRFSLTLA' A
#
# COMPACT_ATOMS: atom_id res chain seq x y z
N MET A 1 12.45 18.80 -2.15
CA MET A 1 11.92 17.73 -3.01
C MET A 1 10.44 17.99 -3.21
N SER A 2 9.98 18.07 -4.46
CA SER A 2 8.58 18.34 -4.77
C SER A 2 7.74 17.07 -4.53
N PRO A 3 6.49 17.16 -4.05
CA PRO A 3 5.64 15.99 -3.76
C PRO A 3 5.44 15.02 -4.94
N ASN A 4 5.67 15.49 -6.17
CA ASN A 4 5.52 14.71 -7.40
C ASN A 4 6.67 13.75 -7.69
N GLU A 5 7.86 14.00 -7.14
CA GLU A 5 9.07 13.22 -7.44
C GLU A 5 9.06 11.88 -6.71
N ASN A 6 8.72 11.92 -5.41
CA ASN A 6 8.61 10.75 -4.56
C ASN A 6 7.72 9.65 -5.16
N TRP A 7 6.53 10.01 -5.68
CA TRP A 7 5.59 9.04 -6.27
C TRP A 7 6.19 8.30 -7.48
N ARG A 8 6.88 9.02 -8.36
CA ARG A 8 7.51 8.42 -9.54
C ARG A 8 8.64 7.46 -9.16
N GLU A 9 9.45 7.86 -8.19
CA GLU A 9 10.54 7.02 -7.67
C GLU A 9 9.99 5.77 -6.99
N PHE A 10 8.93 5.89 -6.20
CA PHE A 10 8.25 4.74 -5.61
C PHE A 10 7.71 3.79 -6.67
N VAL A 11 7.05 4.30 -7.71
CA VAL A 11 6.56 3.47 -8.80
C VAL A 11 7.70 2.71 -9.48
N LEU A 12 8.79 3.40 -9.80
CA LEU A 12 9.96 2.78 -10.45
C LEU A 12 10.64 1.75 -9.56
N ALA A 13 10.72 2.00 -8.25
CA ALA A 13 11.34 1.09 -7.29
C ALA A 13 10.51 -0.18 -7.01
N HIS A 14 9.20 -0.13 -7.25
CA HIS A 14 8.28 -1.22 -6.87
C HIS A 14 7.50 -1.82 -8.06
N VAL A 15 7.82 -1.42 -9.29
CA VAL A 15 7.22 -2.00 -10.51
C VAL A 15 7.52 -3.49 -10.65
N ASP A 16 8.62 -3.96 -10.07
CA ASP A 16 9.05 -5.37 -10.08
C ASP A 16 8.29 -6.27 -9.10
N GLY A 17 7.32 -5.74 -8.35
CA GLY A 17 6.42 -6.54 -7.50
C GLY A 17 7.03 -7.03 -6.18
N GLY A 18 8.06 -6.33 -5.68
CA GLY A 18 8.71 -6.64 -4.40
C GLY A 18 7.78 -6.54 -3.19
N ALA A 19 8.14 -7.25 -2.11
CA ALA A 19 7.48 -7.10 -0.82
C ALA A 19 7.87 -5.76 -0.17
N LEU A 20 6.87 -5.13 0.42
CA LEU A 20 6.90 -3.82 1.06
C LEU A 20 6.47 -3.98 2.50
N ASP A 21 7.21 -3.40 3.43
CA ASP A 21 6.76 -3.29 4.81
C ASP A 21 5.89 -2.05 4.95
N GLY A 22 4.64 -2.27 5.34
CA GLY A 22 3.67 -1.22 5.53
C GLY A 22 3.08 -1.24 6.93
N VAL A 23 2.53 -0.09 7.35
CA VAL A 23 1.80 0.03 8.60
C VAL A 23 0.35 0.37 8.31
N VAL A 24 -0.57 -0.37 8.92
CA VAL A 24 -2.00 -0.10 8.78
C VAL A 24 -2.32 1.24 9.43
N THR A 25 -2.71 2.25 8.65
CA THR A 25 -3.08 3.58 9.18
C THR A 25 -4.55 3.63 9.55
N ARG A 26 -5.40 2.93 8.79
CA ARG A 26 -6.85 2.96 8.97
C ARG A 26 -7.51 1.67 8.50
N VAL A 27 -8.39 1.12 9.32
CA VAL A 27 -9.14 -0.10 9.01
C VAL A 27 -10.55 0.26 8.54
N LEU A 28 -11.04 -0.44 7.52
CA LEU A 28 -12.36 -0.30 6.92
C LEU A 28 -13.07 -1.67 6.91
N PRO A 29 -14.40 -1.74 6.75
CA PRO A 29 -15.12 -3.02 6.70
C PRO A 29 -14.68 -3.95 5.56
N PHE A 30 -14.17 -3.38 4.46
CA PHE A 30 -13.79 -4.10 3.23
C PHE A 30 -12.28 -4.12 2.97
N GLY A 31 -11.46 -3.59 3.89
CA GLY A 31 -10.03 -3.44 3.68
C GLY A 31 -9.34 -2.62 4.76
N ALA A 32 -8.09 -2.25 4.53
CA ALA A 32 -7.39 -1.28 5.34
C ALA A 32 -6.47 -0.43 4.46
N PHE A 33 -6.28 0.83 4.84
CA PHE A 33 -5.21 1.65 4.30
C PHE A 33 -3.91 1.29 5.00
N VAL A 34 -2.88 1.08 4.18
CA VAL A 34 -1.53 0.72 4.62
C VAL A 34 -0.58 1.76 4.05
N GLU A 35 0.14 2.44 4.93
CA GLU A 35 1.22 3.35 4.55
C GLU A 35 2.50 2.55 4.38
N VAL A 36 3.10 2.59 3.18
CA VAL A 36 4.34 1.88 2.83
C VAL A 36 5.54 2.83 2.70
N ALA A 37 5.26 4.12 2.56
CA ALA A 37 6.25 5.20 2.57
C ALA A 37 5.57 6.51 2.96
N GLN A 38 6.34 7.53 3.33
CA GLN A 38 5.81 8.81 3.80
C GLN A 38 4.82 9.43 2.79
N GLY A 39 3.53 9.46 3.16
CA GLY A 39 2.46 9.99 2.30
C GLY A 39 2.04 9.06 1.16
N MET A 40 2.45 7.79 1.19
CA MET A 40 2.06 6.75 0.23
C MET A 40 1.22 5.69 0.90
N GLU A 41 -0.09 5.88 0.82
CA GLU A 41 -1.08 4.93 1.32
C GLU A 41 -1.73 4.16 0.19
N GLY A 42 -1.70 2.83 0.31
CA GLY A 42 -2.39 1.90 -0.57
C GLY A 42 -3.57 1.24 0.14
N LEU A 43 -4.56 0.79 -0.64
CA LEU A 43 -5.68 0.01 -0.11
C LEU A 43 -5.32 -1.48 -0.13
N LEU A 44 -5.32 -2.12 1.04
CA LEU A 44 -5.23 -3.57 1.21
C LEU A 44 -6.65 -4.14 1.39
N PRO A 45 -7.21 -4.88 0.42
CA PRO A 45 -8.54 -5.48 0.55
C PRO A 45 -8.56 -6.59 1.60
N THR A 46 -9.66 -6.73 2.35
CA THR A 46 -9.83 -7.85 3.31
C THR A 46 -10.33 -9.14 2.66
N VAL A 47 -10.72 -9.09 1.38
CA VAL A 47 -11.42 -10.15 0.63
C VAL A 47 -10.56 -11.39 0.28
N GLY A 48 -9.43 -11.60 0.95
CA GLY A 48 -8.49 -12.69 0.66
C GLY A 48 -7.96 -13.48 1.88
N GLY A 49 -8.53 -13.28 3.08
CA GLY A 49 -8.07 -13.98 4.29
C GLY A 49 -6.95 -13.26 5.05
N THR A 50 -6.78 -11.96 4.82
CA THR A 50 -6.09 -11.08 5.78
C THR A 50 -6.83 -11.21 7.11
N GLY A 51 -6.13 -11.70 8.14
CA GLY A 51 -6.65 -11.75 9.51
C GLY A 51 -7.07 -10.36 10.01
N PRO A 52 -7.50 -10.22 11.27
CA PRO A 52 -7.96 -8.93 11.80
C PRO A 52 -6.87 -7.86 11.65
N LEU A 53 -7.04 -6.97 10.68
CA LEU A 53 -6.17 -5.82 10.47
C LEU A 53 -6.42 -4.83 11.60
N THR A 54 -5.36 -4.43 12.30
CA THR A 54 -5.43 -3.48 13.40
C THR A 54 -4.68 -2.23 12.99
N ALA A 55 -5.24 -1.04 13.23
CA ALA A 55 -4.51 0.20 13.01
C ALA A 55 -3.23 0.22 13.86
N GLY A 56 -2.11 0.58 13.25
CA GLY A 56 -0.76 0.50 13.81
C GLY A 56 -0.06 -0.85 13.63
N ALA A 57 -0.71 -1.87 13.06
CA ALA A 57 -0.06 -3.15 12.80
C ALA A 57 0.89 -3.05 11.59
N ALA A 58 2.09 -3.62 11.74
CA ALA A 58 3.02 -3.82 10.64
C ALA A 58 2.58 -5.03 9.80
N VAL A 59 2.56 -4.87 8.48
CA VAL A 59 2.15 -5.88 7.51
C VAL A 59 3.10 -5.86 6.32
N SER A 60 3.54 -7.02 5.85
CA SER A 60 4.24 -7.11 4.57
C SER A 60 3.23 -7.27 3.45
N VAL A 61 3.29 -6.36 2.49
CA VAL A 61 2.37 -6.23 1.37
C VAL A 61 3.12 -6.23 0.05
N ARG A 62 2.44 -6.50 -1.05
CA ARG A 62 2.94 -6.33 -2.42
C ARG A 62 2.00 -5.41 -3.18
N LEU A 63 2.55 -4.74 -4.18
CA LEU A 63 1.76 -3.99 -5.16
C LEU A 63 0.98 -4.97 -6.04
N ASP A 64 -0.35 -4.92 -5.94
CA ASP A 64 -1.26 -5.71 -6.79
C ASP A 64 -1.60 -4.94 -8.07
N LYS A 65 -2.02 -3.68 -7.88
CA LYS A 65 -2.38 -2.78 -8.98
C LYS A 65 -1.89 -1.38 -8.70
N LEU A 66 -1.43 -0.72 -9.75
CA LEU A 66 -0.97 0.66 -9.72
C LEU A 66 -1.72 1.49 -10.75
N ASP A 67 -2.35 2.56 -10.29
CA ASP A 67 -3.00 3.58 -11.11
C ASP A 67 -2.20 4.88 -11.01
N VAL A 68 -1.30 5.08 -11.96
CA VAL A 68 -0.43 6.25 -12.03
C VAL A 68 -1.23 7.52 -12.35
N GLN A 69 -2.34 7.41 -13.08
CA GLN A 69 -3.16 8.56 -13.48
C GLN A 69 -3.86 9.16 -12.28
N ASN A 70 -4.46 8.31 -11.44
CA ASN A 70 -5.16 8.72 -10.24
C ASN A 70 -4.27 8.77 -8.99
N ARG A 71 -2.97 8.43 -9.13
CA ARG A 71 -1.99 8.31 -8.03
C ARG A 71 -2.48 7.42 -6.90
N ARG A 72 -2.95 6.23 -7.28
CA ARG A 72 -3.48 5.23 -6.35
C ARG A 72 -2.85 3.88 -6.61
N PHE A 73 -2.83 3.05 -5.59
CA PHE A 73 -2.38 1.69 -5.71
C PHE A 73 -3.16 0.79 -4.75
N SER A 74 -3.32 -0.46 -5.17
CA SER A 74 -3.88 -1.54 -4.38
C SER A 74 -2.76 -2.46 -3.94
N LEU A 75 -2.90 -2.93 -2.71
CA LEU A 75 -1.96 -3.80 -2.04
C LEU A 75 -2.57 -5.19 -1.86
N THR A 76 -1.72 -6.19 -1.83
CA THR A 76 -2.06 -7.57 -1.46
C THR A 76 -1.05 -8.07 -0.44
N LEU A 77 -1.31 -9.18 0.23
CA LEU A 77 -0.33 -9.76 1.15
C LEU A 77 0.87 -10.35 0.40
N ALA A 78 2.06 -10.16 0.98
CA ALA A 78 3.31 -10.77 0.53
C ALA A 78 3.39 -12.28 0.86
#